data_AF-A0A963GL26-F1
#
_entry.id   AF-A0A963GL26-F1
#
_cell.length_a   1.000
_cell.length_b   1.000
_cell.length_c   1.000
_cell.angle_alpha   90.00
_cell.angle_beta   90.00
_cell.angle_gamma   90.00
#
_symmetry.space_group_name_H-M   'P 1'
#
loop_
_entity.id
_entity.type
_entity.pdbx_description
1 polymer ?
#
loop_
_entity_poly.entity_id
_entity_poly.type
_entity_poly.pdbx_seq_one_letter_code
_entity_poly.pdbx_strand_id
1 'polypeptide(L)' 'MSFFDSPISRCERKRTIVLTDQTQEQCAQEHGCAPGTQCPLCGCFVDVSGVSEETMQALRDNADKR' A
#
# COMPACT_ATOMS: atom_id res chain seq x y z
N MET A 1 -11.79 -12.30 -14.63
CA MET A 1 -12.04 -10.96 -14.07
C MET A 1 -11.16 -10.85 -12.83
N SER A 2 -10.06 -10.11 -12.91
CA SER A 2 -9.19 -9.91 -11.76
C SER A 2 -9.82 -8.85 -10.87
N PHE A 3 -10.36 -9.27 -9.74
CA PHE A 3 -10.77 -8.36 -8.68
C PHE A 3 -9.49 -7.75 -8.12
N PHE A 4 -9.33 -6.44 -8.28
CA PHE A 4 -8.28 -5.69 -7.61
C PHE A 4 -8.70 -5.56 -6.14
N ASP A 5 -8.46 -6.60 -5.35
CA ASP A 5 -8.64 -6.61 -3.89
C ASP A 5 -7.45 -5.92 -3.20
N SER A 6 -6.87 -4.91 -3.86
CA SER A 6 -5.85 -4.10 -3.20
C SER A 6 -6.49 -3.40 -2.01
N PRO A 7 -5.92 -3.54 -0.80
CA PRO A 7 -6.46 -2.89 0.37
C PRO A 7 -6.50 -1.37 0.13
N ILE A 8 -7.69 -0.80 0.32
CA ILE A 8 -7.97 0.62 0.17
C ILE A 8 -8.42 1.19 1.51
N SER A 9 -7.98 2.41 1.81
CA SER A 9 -8.48 3.18 2.96
C SER A 9 -8.87 4.58 2.55
N ARG A 10 -9.78 5.18 3.32
CA ARG A 10 -10.21 6.56 3.09
C ARG A 10 -9.25 7.52 3.78
N CYS A 11 -8.62 8.39 3.01
CA CYS A 11 -7.79 9.46 3.55
C CYS A 11 -8.68 10.65 3.90
N GLU A 12 -8.98 10.85 5.18
CA GLU A 12 -9.79 11.99 5.65
C GLU A 12 -9.17 13.37 5.35
N ARG A 13 -7.85 13.42 5.13
CA ARG A 13 -7.16 14.67 4.80
C ARG A 13 -7.50 15.18 3.40
N LYS A 14 -7.52 14.28 2.43
CA LYS A 14 -7.82 14.56 1.01
C LYS A 14 -9.25 14.19 0.63
N ARG A 15 -10.00 13.57 1.56
CA ARG A 15 -11.36 13.03 1.39
C ARG A 15 -11.48 12.10 0.19
N THR A 16 -10.39 11.41 -0.15
CA THR A 16 -10.29 10.49 -1.28
C THR A 16 -9.98 9.08 -0.78
N ILE A 17 -10.24 8.10 -1.63
CA ILE A 17 -9.74 6.74 -1.44
C ILE A 17 -8.25 6.73 -1.81
N VAL A 18 -7.44 6.08 -0.98
CA VAL A 18 -6.02 5.84 -1.21
C VAL A 18 -5.75 4.34 -1.11
N LEU A 19 -4.80 3.84 -1.89
CA LEU A 19 -4.34 2.47 -1.80
C LEU A 19 -3.38 2.34 -0.61
N THR A 20 -3.56 1.32 0.22
CA THR A 20 -2.68 1.04 1.36
C THR A 20 -1.63 -0.03 1.04
N ASP A 21 -1.70 -0.65 -0.14
CA ASP A 21 -0.68 -1.56 -0.69
C ASP A 21 0.57 -0.84 -1.22
N GLN A 22 0.55 0.49 -1.28
CA GLN A 22 1.71 1.32 -1.62
C GLN A 22 2.36 1.91 -0.37
N THR A 23 3.59 2.44 -0.50
CA THR A 23 4.25 3.08 0.62
C THR A 23 3.65 4.45 0.93
N GLN A 24 3.81 4.91 2.17
CA GLN A 24 3.38 6.25 2.59
C GLN A 24 4.01 7.34 1.72
N GLU A 25 5.27 7.17 1.30
CA GLU A 25 5.98 8.11 0.44
C GLU A 25 5.35 8.19 -0.96
N GLN A 26 4.98 7.06 -1.56
CA GLN A 26 4.29 7.03 -2.85
C GLN A 26 2.91 7.71 -2.76
N CYS A 27 2.13 7.38 -1.73
CA CYS A 27 0.86 8.07 -1.48
C CYS A 27 1.05 9.58 -1.29
N ALA A 28 2.11 10.00 -0.59
CA ALA A 28 2.41 11.41 -0.38
C ALA A 28 2.82 12.12 -1.68
N GLN A 29 3.56 11.45 -2.55
CA GLN A 29 3.97 11.95 -3.86
C GLN A 29 2.78 12.07 -4.83
N GLU A 30 1.90 11.07 -4.88
CA GLU A 30 0.70 11.08 -5.72
C GLU A 30 -0.32 12.13 -5.27
N HIS A 31 -0.58 12.21 -3.97
CA HIS A 31 -1.61 13.10 -3.45
C HIS A 31 -1.09 14.48 -3.02
N GLY A 32 0.22 14.73 -3.07
CA GLY A 32 0.84 15.96 -2.59
C GLY A 32 0.54 16.19 -1.11
N CYS A 33 0.85 15.20 -0.27
CA CYS A 33 0.75 15.36 1.18
C CYS A 33 1.86 16.29 1.69
N ALA A 34 1.53 17.20 2.61
CA ALA A 34 2.48 18.18 3.10
C ALA A 34 3.60 17.52 3.96
N PRO A 35 4.88 17.79 3.68
CA PRO A 35 5.99 17.25 4.46
C PRO A 35 5.92 17.77 5.90
N GLY A 36 5.99 16.87 6.88
CA GLY A 36 5.91 17.19 8.31
C GLY A 36 4.52 17.06 8.95
N THR A 37 3.49 16.66 8.20
CA THR A 37 2.19 16.32 8.78
C THR A 37 2.13 14.83 9.10
N GLN A 38 1.72 14.48 10.33
CA GLN A 38 1.45 13.09 10.68
C GLN A 38 0.27 12.57 9.84
N CYS A 39 0.55 11.54 9.02
CA CYS A 39 -0.48 10.92 8.20
C CYS A 39 -1.43 10.13 9.12
N PRO A 40 -2.75 10.32 9.02
CA PRO A 40 -3.71 9.56 9.83
C PRO A 40 -3.71 8.06 9.50
N LEU A 41 -3.18 7.71 8.32
CA LEU A 41 -3.00 6.34 7.85
C LEU A 41 -1.56 5.84 8.05
N CYS A 42 -0.76 6.54 8.87
CA CYS A 42 0.59 6.11 9.24
C CYS A 42 0.47 4.76 9.99
N GLY A 43 0.93 3.67 9.36
CA GLY A 43 0.76 2.30 9.84
C GLY A 43 -0.29 1.46 9.10
N CYS A 44 -1.07 2.06 8.20
CA CYS A 44 -1.91 1.30 7.26
C CYS A 44 -1.17 0.98 5.96
N PHE A 45 -0.14 1.76 5.61
CA PHE A 45 0.69 1.55 4.43
C PHE A 45 1.72 0.45 4.64
N VAL A 46 2.09 -0.23 3.55
CA VAL A 46 3.21 -1.18 3.55
C VAL A 46 4.56 -0.45 3.55
N ASP A 47 5.59 -1.09 4.12
CA ASP A 47 6.98 -0.60 4.06
C ASP A 47 7.59 -0.71 2.66
N VAL A 48 7.15 -1.67 1.85
CA VAL A 48 7.65 -1.91 0.48
C VAL A 48 6.49 -2.07 -0.49
N SER A 49 6.37 -1.13 -1.42
CA SER A 49 5.34 -1.15 -2.47
C SER A 49 5.64 -2.26 -3.49
N GLY A 50 4.61 -3.02 -3.87
CA GLY A 50 4.72 -4.13 -4.83
C GLY A 50 5.05 -5.49 -4.22
N VAL A 51 5.11 -5.59 -2.89
CA VAL A 51 5.23 -6.87 -2.17
C VAL A 51 3.93 -7.11 -1.40
N SER A 52 2.85 -7.35 -2.13
CA SER A 52 1.61 -7.81 -1.50
C SER A 52 1.87 -9.15 -0.79
N GLU A 53 1.09 -9.46 0.24
CA GLU A 53 1.22 -10.72 1.00
C GLU A 53 1.11 -11.94 0.06
N GLU A 54 0.32 -11.82 -1.01
CA GLU A 54 0.26 -12.76 -2.13
C GLU A 54 1.59 -12.95 -2.86
N THR A 55 2.36 -11.87 -3.09
CA THR A 55 3.70 -11.94 -3.70
C THR A 55 4.68 -12.63 -2.76
N MET A 56 4.61 -12.38 -1.45
CA MET A 56 5.43 -13.10 -0.47
C MET A 56 5.06 -14.58 -0.42
N GLN A 57 3.77 -14.92 -0.49
CA GLN A 57 3.30 -16.30 -0.54
C GLN A 57 3.71 -16.99 -1.84
N ALA A 58 3.66 -16.29 -2.98
CA ALA A 58 4.12 -16.80 -4.27
C ALA A 58 5.63 -17.04 -4.29
N LEU A 59 6.44 -16.13 -3.71
CA LEU A 59 7.88 -16.33 -3.58
C LEU A 59 8.22 -17.55 -2.69
N ARG A 60 7.41 -17.82 -1.66
CA ARG A 60 7.55 -19.01 -0.81
C ARG A 60 7.20 -20.30 -1.55
N ASP A 61 6.11 -20.34 -2.32
CA ASP A 61 5.71 -21.52 -3.13
C ASP A 61 6.77 -21.87 -4.20
N ASN A 62 7.39 -20.85 -4.80
CA ASN A 62 8.44 -21.06 -5.79
C ASN A 62 9.78 -21.56 -5.20
N ALA A 63 10.01 -21.37 -3.90
CA ALA A 63 11.23 -21.84 -3.23
C ALA A 63 11.17 -23.33 -2.82
N ASP A 64 9.98 -23.89 -2.61
CA ASP A 64 9.78 -25.28 -2.19
C ASP A 64 9.87 -26.29 -3.35
N LYS A 65 9.79 -25.82 -4.60
CA LYS A 65 9.91 -26.66 -5.81
C LYS A 65 11.35 -26.84 -6.32
N ARG A 66 12.37 -26.37 -5.60
CA ARG A 66 13.77 -26.42 -6.06
C ARG A 66 14.56 -27.59 -5.48
#